data_AF-A0A7L4LJ63-F1
#
_entry.id   AF-A0A7L4LJ63-F1
#
_cell.length_a   1.000
_cell.length_b   1.000
_cell.length_c   1.000
_cell.angle_alpha   90.00
_cell.angle_beta   90.00
_cell.angle_gamma   90.00
#
_symmetry.space_group_name_H-M   'P 1'
#
loop_
_entity.id
_entity.type
_entity.pdbx_description
1 polymer ?
#
loop_
_entity_poly.entity_id
_entity_poly.type
_entity_poly.pdbx_seq_one_letter_code
_entity_poly.pdbx_strand_id
1 'polypeptide(L)' 'KNTFQGPLRACHDIVKPHDFYRNCLSDLCLSDGARLILCQVLETYAATCRKRGAMVQDWRTPLG' A
#
# COMPACT_ATOMS: atom_id res chain seq x y z
N LYS A 1 8.29 -19.51 -4.50
CA LYS A 1 7.06 -19.50 -3.68
C LYS A 1 6.91 -18.10 -3.08
N ASN A 2 6.11 -17.24 -3.71
CA ASN A 2 5.96 -15.83 -3.33
C ASN A 2 4.93 -15.68 -2.19
N THR A 3 5.32 -16.03 -0.98
CA THR A 3 4.57 -15.65 0.21
C THR A 3 4.94 -14.21 0.58
N PHE A 4 4.17 -13.24 0.07
CA PHE A 4 4.22 -11.83 0.46
C PHE A 4 3.86 -11.69 1.96
N GLN A 5 4.84 -11.88 2.83
CA GLN A 5 4.71 -11.76 4.29
C GLN A 5 4.96 -10.33 4.75
N GLY A 6 4.14 -9.39 4.24
CA GLY A 6 4.19 -7.98 4.62
C GLY A 6 3.07 -7.62 5.62
N PRO A 7 3.18 -6.45 6.28
CA PRO A 7 2.20 -5.97 7.27
C PRO A 7 0.79 -5.71 6.69
N LEU A 8 0.68 -5.67 5.36
CA LEU A 8 -0.56 -5.53 4.60
C LEU A 8 -1.08 -6.87 4.04
N ARG A 9 -0.44 -8.01 4.34
CA ARG A 9 -0.78 -9.33 3.75
C ARG A 9 -2.25 -9.69 3.92
N ALA A 10 -2.82 -9.48 5.11
CA ALA A 10 -4.21 -9.79 5.40
C ALA A 10 -5.19 -8.99 4.51
N CYS A 11 -4.74 -7.88 3.93
CA CYS A 11 -5.54 -7.10 3.00
C CYS A 11 -5.56 -7.66 1.59
N HIS A 12 -4.54 -8.38 1.13
CA HIS A 12 -4.44 -8.79 -0.28
C HIS A 12 -5.61 -9.71 -0.72
N ASP A 13 -6.21 -10.43 0.22
CA ASP A 13 -7.37 -11.29 -0.01
C ASP A 13 -8.69 -10.49 -0.05
N ILE A 14 -8.73 -9.31 0.57
CA ILE A 14 -9.93 -8.46 0.69
C ILE A 14 -9.93 -7.34 -0.36
N VAL A 15 -8.76 -6.71 -0.57
CA VAL A 15 -8.52 -5.65 -1.55
C VAL A 15 -7.35 -6.06 -2.40
N LYS A 16 -7.60 -6.30 -3.70
CA LYS A 16 -6.54 -6.71 -4.62
C LYS A 16 -5.50 -5.60 -4.77
N PRO A 17 -4.21 -5.85 -4.48
CA PRO A 17 -3.17 -4.83 -4.51
C PRO A 17 -2.83 -4.33 -5.92
N HIS A 18 -3.24 -5.07 -6.95
CA HIS A 18 -2.86 -4.81 -8.34
C HIS A 18 -3.29 -3.44 -8.87
N ASP A 19 -4.49 -2.97 -8.50
CA ASP A 19 -4.97 -1.66 -8.94
C ASP A 19 -4.18 -0.51 -8.29
N PHE A 20 -3.91 -0.63 -6.99
CA PHE A 20 -3.07 0.32 -6.26
C PHE A 20 -1.63 0.33 -6.78
N TYR A 21 -1.09 -0.85 -7.10
CA TYR A 21 0.25 -0.98 -7.67
C TYR A 21 0.37 -0.29 -9.03
N ARG A 22 -0.60 -0.51 -9.94
CA ARG A 22 -0.59 0.14 -11.26
C ARG A 22 -0.70 1.65 -11.16
N ASN A 23 -1.61 2.15 -10.32
CA ASN A 23 -1.73 3.59 -10.09
C ASN A 23 -0.44 4.16 -9.48
N CYS A 24 0.18 3.45 -8.52
CA CYS A 24 1.46 3.85 -7.95
C CYS A 24 2.55 4.04 -9.00
N LEU A 25 2.69 3.08 -9.93
CA LEU A 25 3.68 3.17 -11.00
C LEU A 25 3.44 4.38 -11.92
N SER A 26 2.18 4.61 -12.28
CA SER A 26 1.80 5.78 -13.08
C SER A 26 2.12 7.09 -12.35
N ASP A 27 1.70 7.22 -11.09
CA ASP A 27 1.90 8.44 -10.32
C ASP A 27 3.39 8.70 -10.03
N LEU A 28 4.18 7.64 -9.79
CA LEU A 28 5.63 7.74 -9.64
C LEU A 28 6.31 8.18 -10.93
N CYS A 29 5.86 7.68 -12.09
CA CYS A 29 6.39 8.10 -13.37
C CYS A 29 6.09 9.58 -13.66
N LEU A 30 4.90 10.06 -13.29
CA LEU A 30 4.49 11.46 -13.48
C LEU A 30 5.16 12.42 -12.48
N SER A 31 5.62 11.91 -11.34
CA SER A 31 6.23 12.70 -10.26
C SER A 31 7.75 12.57 -10.18
N ASP A 32 8.39 12.02 -11.21
CA ASP A 32 9.84 11.77 -11.26
C ASP A 32 10.35 10.96 -10.05
N GLY A 33 9.56 9.96 -9.64
CA GLY A 33 9.90 9.07 -8.53
C GLY A 33 9.73 9.69 -7.14
N ALA A 34 8.92 10.74 -6.98
CA ALA A 34 8.73 11.40 -5.71
C ALA A 34 8.30 10.42 -4.59
N ARG A 35 9.15 10.27 -3.57
CA ARG A 35 8.89 9.40 -2.40
C ARG A 35 7.55 9.71 -1.72
N LEU A 36 7.11 10.96 -1.77
CA LEU A 36 5.82 11.38 -1.20
C LEU A 36 4.63 10.65 -1.84
N ILE A 37 4.66 10.46 -3.16
CA ILE A 37 3.61 9.74 -3.89
C ILE A 37 3.55 8.28 -3.45
N LEU A 38 4.71 7.62 -3.32
CA LEU A 38 4.78 6.26 -2.80
C LEU A 38 4.13 6.16 -1.41
N CYS A 39 4.43 7.10 -0.51
CA CYS A 39 3.81 7.15 0.81
C CYS A 39 2.29 7.33 0.74
N GLN A 40 1.78 8.22 -0.11
CA GLN A 40 0.34 8.46 -0.26
C GLN A 40 -0.41 7.25 -0.78
N VAL A 41 0.14 6.53 -1.76
CA VAL A 41 -0.51 5.34 -2.30
C VAL A 41 -0.56 4.22 -1.25
N LEU A 42 0.53 4.02 -0.51
CA LEU A 42 0.57 3.04 0.59
C LEU A 42 -0.40 3.39 1.72
N GLU A 43 -0.52 4.67 2.10
CA GLU A 43 -1.53 5.11 3.07
C GLU A 43 -2.94 4.85 2.59
N THR A 44 -3.23 5.18 1.34
CA THR A 44 -4.55 4.99 0.75
C THR A 44 -4.92 3.51 0.71
N TYR A 45 -3.96 2.65 0.35
CA TYR A 45 -4.16 1.20 0.38
C TYR A 45 -4.44 0.72 1.80
N ALA A 46 -3.57 1.06 2.77
CA ALA A 46 -3.75 0.68 4.17
C ALA A 46 -5.08 1.17 4.78
N ALA A 47 -5.49 2.40 4.47
CA ALA A 47 -6.78 2.95 4.91
C ALA A 47 -7.96 2.19 4.28
N THR A 48 -7.87 1.84 2.99
CA THR A 48 -8.91 1.06 2.30
C THR A 48 -9.03 -0.35 2.90
N CYS A 49 -7.89 -0.99 3.18
CA CYS A 49 -7.81 -2.27 3.88
C CYS A 49 -8.56 -2.23 5.22
N ARG A 50 -8.25 -1.24 6.07
CA ARG A 50 -8.89 -1.06 7.38
C ARG A 50 -10.40 -0.84 7.25
N LYS A 51 -10.84 0.01 6.30
CA LYS A 51 -12.26 0.25 6.02
C LYS A 51 -13.00 -1.02 5.59
N ARG A 52 -12.31 -1.96 4.95
CA ARG A 52 -12.86 -3.25 4.52
C ARG A 52 -12.73 -4.35 5.59
N GLY A 53 -12.29 -4.01 6.80
CA GLY A 53 -12.17 -4.95 7.93
C GLY A 53 -10.88 -5.76 7.96
N ALA A 54 -9.90 -5.45 7.10
CA ALA A 54 -8.61 -6.12 7.14
C ALA A 54 -7.77 -5.66 8.34
N MET A 55 -7.14 -6.60 9.04
CA MET A 55 -6.15 -6.28 10.07
C MET A 55 -4.85 -5.84 9.40
N VAL A 56 -4.57 -4.54 9.45
CA VAL A 56 -3.32 -3.95 8.96
C VAL A 56 -2.35 -3.80 10.13
N GLN A 57 -1.24 -4.53 10.10
CA GLN A 57 -0.17 -4.40 11.10
C GLN A 57 0.56 -3.06 10.93
N ASP A 58 1.42 -2.72 11.91
CA ASP A 58 2.28 -1.55 11.81
C ASP A 58 3.18 -1.66 10.57
N TRP A 59 2.84 -0.87 9.57
CA TRP A 59 3.48 -0.88 8.26
C TRP A 59 4.30 0.38 8.00
N ARG A 60 4.12 1.41 8.83
CA ARG A 60 4.80 2.70 8.73
C ARG A 60 5.49 2.99 10.05
N THR A 61 6.79 3.25 9.99
CA THR A 61 7.55 3.75 11.13
C THR A 61 7.24 5.24 11.30
N PRO A 62 6.89 5.71 12.51
CA PRO A 62 6.83 7.14 12.79
C PRO A 62 8.18 7.78 12.48
N LEU A 63 8.18 8.98 11.90
CA LEU A 63 9.38 9.81 11.86
C LEU A 63 9.67 10.21 13.32
N GLY A 64 10.79 9.72 13.85
CA GLY A 64 11.37 10.21 15.11
C GLY A 64 12.01 11.57 14.90
#